data_AF-A0A661E5Y8-F1
#
_entry.id   AF-A0A661E5Y8-F1
#
_cell.length_a   1.000
_cell.length_b   1.000
_cell.length_c   1.000
_cell.angle_alpha   90.00
_cell.angle_beta   90.00
_cell.angle_gamma   90.00
#
_symmetry.space_group_name_H-M   'P 1'
#
loop_
_entity.id
_entity.type
_entity.pdbx_description
1 polymer ?
#
loop_
_entity_poly.entity_id
_entity_poly.type
_entity_poly.pdbx_seq_one_letter_code
_entity_poly.pdbx_strand_id
1 'polypeptide(L)'
;NLWELRKRRLEDWMLVYETEGLLLQRPLLVSMSQSEQGDVILKTRLLFLDASLNSRQEQLIDCSRFQRDKGIKLARRCIEAANKIKTSTQVQELLAEITEEQKDIRKQQLVKGEVASRNEIMDQAKIHLQKQFYYQAVQELQPLLEQKSEDEQVKLLMVEAITGRDMQLLQLVSHGDRLYREEKIKQALAIWQQAALLDPENEEVKQRIRRAKKVINKLQELRSKG
;
A
#
# COMPACT_ATOMS: atom_id res chain seq x y z
N ASN A 1 9.79 -25.69 -5.51
CA ASN A 1 8.36 -25.47 -5.88
C ASN A 1 8.01 -24.00 -5.60
N LEU A 2 7.21 -23.35 -6.46
CA LEU A 2 6.79 -21.94 -6.34
C LEU A 2 6.16 -21.62 -4.98
N TRP A 3 5.42 -22.57 -4.41
CA TRP A 3 4.83 -22.45 -3.07
C TRP A 3 5.89 -22.24 -1.97
N GLU A 4 6.95 -23.05 -1.97
CA GLU A 4 8.04 -22.96 -0.97
C GLU A 4 8.77 -21.63 -1.04
N LEU A 5 9.01 -21.12 -2.25
CA LEU A 5 9.65 -19.81 -2.45
C LEU A 5 8.77 -18.67 -1.93
N ARG A 6 7.46 -18.74 -2.17
CA ARG A 6 6.50 -17.76 -1.67
C ARG A 6 6.39 -17.82 -0.14
N LYS A 7 6.32 -19.02 0.42
CA LYS A 7 6.28 -19.26 1.87
C LYS A 7 7.52 -18.67 2.54
N ARG A 8 8.71 -19.04 2.07
CA ARG A 8 9.98 -18.54 2.62
C ARG A 8 10.05 -17.01 2.58
N ARG A 9 9.60 -16.39 1.49
CA ARG A 9 9.57 -14.92 1.37
C ARG A 9 8.64 -14.26 2.40
N LEU A 10 7.52 -14.88 2.75
CA LEU A 10 6.62 -14.36 3.78
C LEU A 10 7.23 -14.52 5.17
N GLU A 11 7.87 -15.66 5.45
CA GLU A 11 8.59 -15.91 6.70
C GLU A 11 9.74 -14.91 6.90
N ASP A 12 10.50 -14.59 5.85
CA ASP A 12 11.55 -13.58 5.88
C ASP A 12 10.99 -12.16 6.17
N TRP A 13 9.82 -11.81 5.62
CA TRP A 13 9.13 -10.56 5.96
C TRP A 13 8.70 -10.51 7.43
N MET A 14 8.12 -11.60 7.94
CA MET A 14 7.73 -11.71 9.34
C MET A 14 8.95 -11.55 10.26
N LEU A 15 10.07 -12.22 9.93
CA LEU A 15 11.33 -12.11 10.67
C LEU A 15 11.80 -10.65 10.78
N VAL A 16 11.76 -9.88 9.68
CA VAL A 16 12.13 -8.47 9.67
C VAL A 16 11.21 -7.64 10.56
N TYR A 17 9.89 -7.75 10.38
CA TYR A 17 8.93 -6.92 11.13
C TYR A 17 8.97 -7.19 12.63
N GLU A 18 9.08 -8.45 13.03
CA GLU A 18 9.24 -8.81 14.44
C GLU A 18 10.54 -8.25 15.01
N THR A 19 11.64 -8.34 14.27
CA THR A 19 12.94 -7.82 14.70
C THR A 19 12.92 -6.30 14.84
N GLU A 20 12.37 -5.59 13.87
CA GLU A 20 12.24 -4.13 13.91
C GLU A 20 11.37 -3.68 15.08
N GLY A 21 10.29 -4.40 15.38
CA GLY A 21 9.46 -4.16 16.56
C GLY A 21 10.26 -4.30 17.86
N LEU A 22 11.08 -5.34 17.99
CA LEU A 22 11.97 -5.53 19.16
C LEU A 22 13.03 -4.42 19.26
N LEU A 23 13.62 -4.01 18.12
CA LEU A 23 14.60 -2.92 18.08
C LEU A 23 13.99 -1.58 18.51
N LEU A 24 12.71 -1.33 18.21
CA LEU A 24 11.98 -0.15 18.69
C LEU A 24 11.69 -0.21 20.19
N GLN A 25 11.39 -1.40 20.72
CA GLN A 25 11.13 -1.58 22.16
C GLN A 25 12.39 -1.44 23.02
N ARG A 26 13.54 -1.88 22.50
CA ARG A 26 14.81 -1.89 23.25
C ARG A 26 15.16 -0.56 23.92
N PRO A 27 15.24 0.59 23.23
CA PRO A 27 15.62 1.85 23.88
C PRO A 27 14.64 2.28 24.97
N LEU A 28 13.35 1.95 24.83
CA LEU A 28 12.34 2.24 25.85
C LEU A 28 12.62 1.42 27.12
N LEU A 29 12.88 0.12 26.97
CA LEU A 29 13.20 -0.77 28.09
C LEU A 29 14.54 -0.43 28.75
N VAL A 30 15.54 -0.01 27.98
CA VAL A 30 16.81 0.51 28.52
C VAL A 30 16.55 1.74 29.38
N SER A 31 15.76 2.69 28.88
CA SER A 31 15.45 3.92 29.63
C SER A 31 14.69 3.61 30.93
N MET A 32 13.71 2.72 30.90
CA MET A 32 12.98 2.29 32.09
C MET A 32 13.88 1.56 33.10
N SER A 33 14.74 0.65 32.62
CA SER A 33 15.66 -0.09 33.49
C SER A 33 16.72 0.81 34.15
N GLN A 34 17.06 1.95 33.53
CA GLN A 34 18.02 2.92 34.08
C GLN A 34 17.38 3.82 35.14
N SER A 35 16.10 4.18 35.01
CA SER A 35 15.37 4.98 35.99
C SER A 35 15.03 4.21 37.26
N GLU A 36 14.81 2.89 37.16
CA GLU A 36 14.43 2.02 38.28
C GLU A 36 15.54 1.02 38.60
N GLN A 37 16.66 1.51 39.16
CA GLN A 37 17.90 0.75 39.33
C GLN A 37 17.78 -0.57 40.14
N GLY A 38 16.69 -0.75 40.90
CA GLY A 38 16.40 -1.96 41.68
C GLY A 38 15.41 -2.94 41.04
N ASP A 39 14.77 -2.61 39.93
CA ASP A 39 13.75 -3.49 39.33
C ASP A 39 14.39 -4.66 38.56
N VAL A 40 14.33 -5.84 39.18
CA VAL A 40 14.83 -7.10 38.62
C VAL A 40 13.99 -7.54 37.40
N ILE A 41 12.69 -7.26 37.38
CA ILE A 41 11.78 -7.64 36.29
C ILE A 41 12.16 -6.91 35.01
N LEU A 42 12.41 -5.59 35.10
CA LEU A 42 12.85 -4.78 33.95
C LEU A 42 14.20 -5.25 33.40
N LYS A 43 15.15 -5.58 34.28
CA LYS A 43 16.45 -6.15 33.88
C LYS A 43 16.30 -7.50 33.19
N THR A 44 15.50 -8.40 33.73
CA THR A 44 15.22 -9.71 33.12
C THR A 44 14.56 -9.55 31.75
N ARG A 45 13.60 -8.63 31.61
CA ARG A 45 12.93 -8.35 30.34
C ARG A 45 13.90 -7.80 29.29
N LEU A 46 14.78 -6.88 29.67
CA LEU A 46 15.81 -6.36 28.78
C LEU A 46 16.79 -7.45 28.33
N LEU A 47 17.23 -8.32 29.25
CA LEU A 47 18.08 -9.46 28.92
C LEU A 47 17.42 -10.43 27.95
N PHE A 48 16.13 -10.74 28.16
CA PHE A 48 15.38 -11.61 27.25
C PHE A 48 15.22 -10.99 25.85
N LEU A 49 14.96 -9.67 25.78
CA LEU A 49 14.89 -8.95 24.52
C LEU A 49 16.24 -8.98 23.79
N ASP A 50 17.34 -8.69 24.49
CA ASP A 50 18.69 -8.71 23.91
C ASP A 50 19.08 -10.11 23.42
N ALA A 51 18.77 -11.15 24.19
CA ALA A 51 18.95 -12.54 23.75
C ALA A 51 18.12 -12.87 22.50
N SER A 52 16.86 -12.42 22.46
CA SER A 52 15.97 -12.62 21.31
C SER A 52 16.50 -11.93 20.06
N LEU A 53 16.96 -10.68 20.16
CA LEU A 53 17.59 -9.96 19.05
C LEU A 53 18.87 -10.69 18.59
N ASN A 54 19.77 -11.03 19.49
CA ASN A 54 21.03 -11.69 19.15
C ASN A 54 20.80 -13.03 18.43
N SER A 55 19.81 -13.81 18.84
CA SER A 55 19.47 -15.09 18.20
C SER A 55 18.97 -14.96 16.75
N ARG A 56 18.43 -13.78 16.38
CA ARG A 56 17.89 -13.50 15.04
C ARG A 56 18.94 -13.01 14.05
N GLN A 57 20.14 -12.66 14.52
CA GLN A 57 21.16 -12.06 13.65
C GLN A 57 21.54 -12.96 12.47
N GLU A 58 21.83 -14.24 12.73
CA GLU A 58 22.22 -15.18 11.67
C GLU A 58 21.07 -15.42 10.69
N GLN A 59 19.83 -15.52 11.20
CA GLN A 59 18.63 -15.69 10.38
C GLN A 59 18.41 -14.50 9.42
N LEU A 60 18.75 -13.28 9.86
CA LEU A 60 18.67 -12.08 9.04
C LEU A 60 19.78 -12.00 7.99
N ILE A 61 20.98 -12.48 8.32
CA ILE A 61 22.07 -12.61 7.34
C ILE A 61 21.67 -13.63 6.26
N ASP A 62 21.12 -14.77 6.65
CA ASP A 62 20.61 -15.79 5.73
C ASP A 62 19.44 -15.29 4.89
N CYS A 63 18.49 -14.56 5.50
CA CYS A 63 17.42 -13.88 4.76
C CYS A 63 18.01 -12.96 3.68
N SER A 64 18.99 -12.11 4.06
CA SER A 64 19.62 -11.17 3.15
C SER A 64 20.21 -11.88 1.93
N ARG A 65 21.01 -12.92 2.17
CA ARG A 65 21.62 -13.73 1.10
C ARG A 65 20.58 -14.40 0.23
N PHE A 66 19.56 -15.00 0.83
CA PHE A 66 18.51 -15.69 0.09
C PHE A 66 17.69 -14.74 -0.79
N GLN A 67 17.44 -13.52 -0.33
CA GLN A 67 16.60 -12.53 -0.99
C GLN A 67 17.35 -11.62 -1.97
N ARG A 68 18.69 -11.62 -1.98
CA ARG A 68 19.53 -10.74 -2.82
C ARG A 68 19.05 -10.70 -4.28
N ASP A 69 18.91 -11.87 -4.90
CA ASP A 69 18.49 -11.99 -6.32
C ASP A 69 16.97 -12.01 -6.53
N LYS A 70 16.18 -12.22 -5.46
CA LYS A 70 14.70 -12.41 -5.55
C LYS A 70 13.94 -11.14 -5.23
N GLY A 71 14.54 -10.25 -4.43
CA GLY A 71 13.90 -9.08 -3.88
C GLY A 71 14.89 -8.23 -3.09
N ILE A 72 15.76 -7.52 -3.81
CA ILE A 72 16.87 -6.71 -3.25
C ILE A 72 16.43 -5.75 -2.12
N LYS A 73 15.19 -5.23 -2.17
CA LYS A 73 14.62 -4.41 -1.10
C LYS A 73 14.50 -5.17 0.24
N LEU A 74 14.01 -6.40 0.21
CA LEU A 74 13.89 -7.25 1.40
C LEU A 74 15.27 -7.70 1.89
N ALA A 75 16.17 -8.04 0.96
CA ALA A 75 17.55 -8.38 1.30
C ALA A 75 18.22 -7.25 2.09
N ARG A 76 18.07 -6.01 1.62
CA ARG A 76 18.59 -4.81 2.31
C ARG A 76 17.98 -4.66 3.70
N ARG A 77 16.66 -4.77 3.86
CA ARG A 77 16.03 -4.66 5.19
C ARG A 77 16.52 -5.73 6.16
N CYS A 78 16.70 -6.96 5.68
CA CYS A 78 17.25 -8.04 6.50
C CYS A 78 18.65 -7.71 7.02
N ILE A 79 19.56 -7.26 6.15
CA ILE A 79 20.93 -6.93 6.58
C ILE A 79 21.02 -5.62 7.38
N GLU A 80 20.15 -4.63 7.11
CA GLU A 80 20.01 -3.42 7.94
C GLU A 80 19.56 -3.76 9.37
N ALA A 81 18.58 -4.67 9.51
CA ALA A 81 18.13 -5.14 10.81
C ALA A 81 19.24 -5.92 11.54
N ALA A 82 19.97 -6.81 10.84
CA ALA A 82 21.13 -7.50 11.41
C ALA A 82 22.22 -6.53 11.91
N ASN A 83 22.49 -5.47 11.13
CA ASN A 83 23.47 -4.44 11.48
C ASN A 83 23.06 -3.64 12.72
N LYS A 84 21.76 -3.37 12.90
CA LYS A 84 21.22 -2.69 14.09
C LYS A 84 21.31 -3.55 15.36
N ILE A 85 21.24 -4.88 15.23
CA ILE A 85 21.41 -5.81 16.36
C ILE A 85 22.88 -5.82 16.79
N LYS A 86 23.77 -6.14 15.86
CA LYS A 86 25.20 -6.19 16.11
C LYS A 86 25.97 -5.94 14.83
N THR A 87 26.72 -4.84 14.80
CA THR A 87 27.63 -4.52 13.73
C THR A 87 28.80 -5.50 13.70
N SER A 88 29.07 -6.10 12.55
CA SER A 88 30.28 -6.89 12.28
C SER A 88 30.80 -6.57 10.89
N THR A 89 32.08 -6.85 10.64
CA THR A 89 32.70 -6.63 9.32
C THR A 89 31.91 -7.32 8.21
N GLN A 90 31.54 -8.59 8.42
CA GLN A 90 30.71 -9.37 7.50
C GLN A 90 29.37 -8.70 7.18
N VAL A 91 28.69 -8.15 8.20
CA VAL A 91 27.39 -7.49 8.03
C VAL A 91 27.54 -6.16 7.29
N GLN A 92 28.60 -5.40 7.59
CA GLN A 92 28.88 -4.12 6.93
C GLN A 92 29.25 -4.31 5.45
N GLU A 93 30.09 -5.29 5.14
CA GLU A 93 30.47 -5.65 3.77
C GLU A 93 29.22 -6.06 2.96
N LEU A 94 28.41 -6.96 3.50
CA LEU A 94 27.19 -7.42 2.83
C LEU A 94 26.16 -6.30 2.65
N LEU A 95 26.01 -5.41 3.64
CA LEU A 95 25.15 -4.23 3.53
C LEU A 95 25.64 -3.26 2.45
N ALA A 96 26.95 -3.03 2.36
CA ALA A 96 27.54 -2.17 1.34
C ALA A 96 27.31 -2.74 -0.07
N GLU A 97 27.57 -4.04 -0.27
CA GLU A 97 27.31 -4.73 -1.55
C GLU A 97 25.85 -4.59 -1.98
N ILE A 98 24.90 -4.95 -1.11
CA ILE A 98 23.46 -4.90 -1.43
C ILE A 98 22.99 -3.47 -1.69
N THR A 99 23.55 -2.50 -0.96
CA THR A 99 23.21 -1.08 -1.16
C THR A 99 23.66 -0.60 -2.53
N GLU A 100 24.85 -0.99 -2.97
CA GLU A 100 25.36 -0.59 -4.30
C GLU A 100 24.61 -1.30 -5.42
N GLU A 101 24.37 -2.61 -5.31
CA GLU A 101 23.53 -3.36 -6.25
C GLU A 101 22.15 -2.74 -6.42
N GLN A 102 21.54 -2.32 -5.31
CA GLN A 102 20.25 -1.67 -5.38
C GLN A 102 20.30 -0.30 -6.05
N LYS A 103 21.37 0.48 -5.84
CA LYS A 103 21.56 1.74 -6.55
C LYS A 103 21.71 1.50 -8.05
N ASP A 104 22.44 0.47 -8.45
CA ASP A 104 22.64 0.15 -9.86
C ASP A 104 21.36 -0.38 -10.52
N ILE A 105 20.58 -1.20 -9.82
CA ILE A 105 19.23 -1.59 -10.25
C ILE A 105 18.35 -0.34 -10.43
N ARG A 106 18.40 0.61 -9.49
CA ARG A 106 17.65 1.88 -9.61
C ARG A 106 18.14 2.72 -10.79
N LYS A 107 19.45 2.85 -11.01
CA LYS A 107 20.02 3.57 -12.16
C LYS A 107 19.64 2.91 -13.48
N GLN A 108 19.69 1.58 -13.57
CA GLN A 108 19.28 0.83 -14.77
C GLN A 108 17.77 0.95 -15.04
N GLN A 109 16.95 1.05 -13.98
CA GLN A 109 15.51 1.35 -14.10
C GLN A 109 15.26 2.78 -14.55
N LEU A 110 16.07 3.74 -14.10
CA LEU A 110 16.01 5.15 -14.53
C LEU A 110 16.41 5.36 -15.99
N VAL A 111 17.35 4.55 -16.51
CA VAL A 111 17.84 4.65 -17.91
C VAL A 111 16.90 3.97 -18.92
N LYS A 112 15.99 3.09 -18.50
CA LYS A 112 15.08 2.33 -19.39
C LYS A 112 13.73 3.01 -19.73
N GLY A 113 13.53 4.27 -19.37
CA GLY A 113 12.45 5.12 -19.92
C GLY A 113 11.16 5.19 -19.09
N GLU A 114 10.74 6.44 -18.82
CA GLU A 114 9.41 6.92 -18.41
C GLU A 114 8.72 6.22 -17.22
N VAL A 115 9.17 6.54 -16.00
CA VAL A 115 8.30 6.52 -14.82
C VAL A 115 8.35 7.90 -14.21
N ALA A 116 7.22 8.62 -14.21
CA ALA A 116 7.08 9.88 -13.49
C ALA A 116 7.66 9.70 -12.07
N SER A 117 8.51 10.63 -11.64
CA SER A 117 9.11 10.57 -10.31
C SER A 117 8.02 10.40 -9.26
N ARG A 118 8.28 9.66 -8.18
CA ARG A 118 7.34 9.49 -7.07
C ARG A 118 6.72 10.84 -6.64
N ASN A 119 7.54 11.88 -6.57
CA ASN A 119 7.09 13.22 -6.18
C ASN A 119 6.17 13.82 -7.24
N GLU A 120 6.43 13.60 -8.53
CA GLU A 120 5.56 14.04 -9.63
C GLU A 120 4.20 13.34 -9.56
N ILE A 121 4.17 12.02 -9.31
CA ILE A 121 2.91 11.27 -9.13
C ILE A 121 2.12 11.82 -7.95
N MET A 122 2.77 12.11 -6.83
CA MET A 122 2.11 12.68 -5.66
C MET A 122 1.61 14.11 -5.90
N ASP A 123 2.35 14.92 -6.65
CA ASP A 123 1.93 16.28 -6.97
C ASP A 123 0.77 16.30 -7.98
N GLN A 124 0.76 15.41 -8.96
CA GLN A 124 -0.40 15.21 -9.84
C GLN A 124 -1.63 14.72 -9.06
N ALA A 125 -1.46 13.75 -8.16
CA ALA A 125 -2.55 13.27 -7.32
C ALA A 125 -3.14 14.38 -6.46
N LYS A 126 -2.31 15.27 -5.87
CA LYS A 126 -2.79 16.46 -5.14
C LYS A 126 -3.57 17.43 -6.04
N ILE A 127 -3.10 17.67 -7.28
CA ILE A 127 -3.83 18.49 -8.25
C ILE A 127 -5.19 17.87 -8.57
N HIS A 128 -5.25 16.54 -8.75
CA HIS A 128 -6.50 15.83 -8.98
C HIS A 128 -7.43 15.90 -7.77
N LEU A 129 -6.92 15.76 -6.54
CA LEU A 129 -7.69 15.93 -5.31
C LEU A 129 -8.27 17.35 -5.20
N GLN A 130 -7.47 18.39 -5.45
CA GLN A 130 -7.94 19.79 -5.45
C GLN A 130 -9.05 20.04 -6.48
N LYS A 131 -8.97 19.37 -7.63
CA LYS A 131 -9.99 19.43 -8.69
C LYS A 131 -11.16 18.46 -8.47
N GLN A 132 -11.16 17.69 -7.38
CA GLN A 132 -12.15 16.66 -7.07
C GLN A 132 -12.21 15.52 -8.11
N PHE A 133 -11.10 15.28 -8.82
CA PHE A 133 -10.93 14.19 -9.77
C PHE A 133 -10.46 12.93 -9.04
N TYR A 134 -11.32 12.41 -8.16
CA TYR A 134 -10.94 11.38 -7.19
C TYR A 134 -10.55 10.05 -7.82
N TYR A 135 -11.24 9.63 -8.91
CA TYR A 135 -10.89 8.38 -9.60
C TYR A 135 -9.47 8.45 -10.20
N GLN A 136 -9.11 9.56 -10.84
CA GLN A 136 -7.77 9.79 -11.37
C GLN A 136 -6.72 9.80 -10.26
N ALA A 137 -6.99 10.48 -9.15
CA ALA A 137 -6.10 10.48 -7.99
C ALA A 137 -5.87 9.07 -7.43
N VAL A 138 -6.92 8.23 -7.34
CA VAL A 138 -6.79 6.82 -6.92
C VAL A 138 -5.91 6.04 -7.91
N GLN A 139 -6.12 6.17 -9.22
CA GLN A 139 -5.34 5.47 -10.23
C GLN A 139 -3.86 5.86 -10.20
N GLU A 140 -3.54 7.13 -9.95
CA GLU A 140 -2.16 7.62 -9.87
C GLU A 140 -1.44 7.15 -8.61
N LEU A 141 -2.14 7.09 -7.47
CA LEU A 141 -1.56 6.67 -6.19
C LEU A 141 -1.44 5.13 -6.07
N GLN A 142 -2.26 4.37 -6.79
CA GLN A 142 -2.32 2.91 -6.70
C GLN A 142 -0.96 2.23 -6.97
N PRO A 143 -0.19 2.57 -8.03
CA PRO A 143 1.14 2.02 -8.26
C PRO A 143 2.13 2.30 -7.11
N LEU A 144 2.01 3.44 -6.42
CA LEU A 144 2.90 3.78 -5.31
C LEU A 144 2.66 2.90 -4.08
N LEU A 145 1.42 2.45 -3.87
CA LEU A 145 1.07 1.51 -2.80
C LEU A 145 1.44 0.06 -3.16
N GLU A 146 1.24 -0.33 -4.43
CA GLU A 146 1.62 -1.67 -4.93
C GLU A 146 3.13 -1.91 -4.90
N GLN A 147 3.92 -0.85 -5.03
CA GLN A 147 5.38 -0.88 -4.84
C GLN A 147 5.83 -1.05 -3.38
N LYS A 148 4.88 -1.29 -2.47
CA LYS A 148 5.06 -1.42 -1.02
C LYS A 148 5.78 -0.22 -0.40
N SER A 149 5.36 1.00 -0.76
CA SER A 149 5.82 2.16 -0.02
C SER A 149 5.19 2.14 1.38
N GLU A 150 6.01 2.18 2.43
CA GLU A 150 5.55 2.41 3.81
C GLU A 150 5.26 3.90 4.07
N ASP A 151 5.15 4.68 3.00
CA ASP A 151 5.07 6.12 3.07
C ASP A 151 3.68 6.57 3.52
N GLU A 152 3.64 7.15 4.71
CA GLU A 152 2.42 7.59 5.34
C GLU A 152 1.69 8.67 4.53
N GLN A 153 2.43 9.51 3.80
CA GLN A 153 1.85 10.57 2.99
C GLN A 153 1.09 10.01 1.78
N VAL A 154 1.62 8.96 1.13
CA VAL A 154 0.93 8.28 0.02
C VAL A 154 -0.36 7.62 0.53
N LYS A 155 -0.32 6.99 1.70
CA LYS A 155 -1.52 6.40 2.32
C LYS A 155 -2.57 7.46 2.64
N LEU A 156 -2.17 8.58 3.23
CA LEU A 156 -3.09 9.68 3.56
C LEU A 156 -3.78 10.24 2.31
N LEU A 157 -3.02 10.50 1.25
CA LEU A 157 -3.57 10.96 -0.04
C LEU A 157 -4.50 9.92 -0.66
N MET A 158 -4.19 8.63 -0.53
CA MET A 158 -5.06 7.55 -1.02
C MET A 158 -6.37 7.49 -0.22
N VAL A 159 -6.31 7.60 1.10
CA VAL A 159 -7.51 7.63 1.97
C VAL A 159 -8.38 8.82 1.60
N GLU A 160 -7.80 9.99 1.39
CA GLU A 160 -8.52 11.18 0.94
C GLU A 160 -9.20 10.96 -0.43
N ALA A 161 -8.46 10.39 -1.39
CA ALA A 161 -8.97 10.11 -2.73
C ALA A 161 -10.13 9.10 -2.70
N ILE A 162 -9.99 8.00 -1.97
CA ILE A 162 -11.04 6.98 -1.82
C ILE A 162 -12.26 7.56 -1.11
N THR A 163 -12.07 8.31 -0.02
CA THR A 163 -13.18 8.91 0.74
C THR A 163 -13.96 9.90 -0.12
N GLY A 164 -13.26 10.77 -0.87
CA GLY A 164 -13.87 11.72 -1.78
C GLY A 164 -14.65 11.03 -2.91
N ARG A 165 -14.05 10.01 -3.54
CA ARG A 165 -14.69 9.19 -4.56
C ARG A 165 -15.98 8.55 -4.03
N ASP A 166 -15.93 7.92 -2.87
CA ASP A 166 -17.06 7.16 -2.31
C ASP A 166 -18.21 8.10 -1.90
N MET A 167 -17.89 9.28 -1.37
CA MET A 167 -18.88 10.32 -1.07
C MET A 167 -19.55 10.85 -2.34
N GLN A 168 -18.77 11.15 -3.38
CA GLN A 168 -19.31 11.62 -4.66
C GLN A 168 -20.15 10.53 -5.36
N LEU A 169 -19.69 9.28 -5.30
CA LEU A 169 -20.43 8.12 -5.81
C LEU A 169 -21.79 7.99 -5.12
N LEU A 170 -21.83 8.07 -3.79
CA LEU A 170 -23.07 8.00 -3.01
C LEU A 170 -24.04 9.13 -3.40
N GLN A 171 -23.54 10.36 -3.56
CA GLN A 171 -24.36 11.50 -3.98
C GLN A 171 -24.97 11.29 -5.37
N LEU A 172 -24.18 10.82 -6.34
CA LEU A 172 -24.66 10.54 -7.70
C LEU A 172 -25.68 9.39 -7.70
N VAL A 173 -25.41 8.29 -6.97
CA VAL A 173 -26.35 7.18 -6.86
C VAL A 173 -27.69 7.63 -6.27
N SER A 174 -27.66 8.38 -5.15
CA SER A 174 -28.85 8.92 -4.51
C SER A 174 -29.62 9.88 -5.43
N HIS A 175 -28.90 10.72 -6.19
CA HIS A 175 -29.50 11.63 -7.15
C HIS A 175 -30.18 10.88 -8.31
N GLY A 176 -29.52 9.88 -8.87
CA GLY A 176 -30.08 9.03 -9.92
C GLY A 176 -31.29 8.22 -9.41
N ASP A 177 -31.24 7.69 -8.19
CA ASP A 177 -32.34 6.97 -7.55
C ASP A 177 -33.57 7.88 -7.36
N ARG A 178 -33.36 9.16 -6.99
CA ARG A 178 -34.43 10.16 -6.92
C ARG A 178 -35.05 10.40 -8.30
N LEU A 179 -34.23 10.68 -9.32
CA LEU A 179 -34.71 10.91 -10.69
C LEU A 179 -35.47 9.71 -11.25
N TYR A 180 -35.03 8.49 -10.90
CA TYR A 180 -35.70 7.27 -11.32
C TYR A 180 -37.09 7.14 -10.70
N ARG A 181 -37.24 7.45 -9.39
CA ARG A 181 -38.54 7.48 -8.71
C ARG A 181 -39.47 8.56 -9.26
N GLU A 182 -38.92 9.67 -9.75
CA GLU A 182 -39.64 10.73 -10.45
C GLU A 182 -39.94 10.39 -11.94
N GLU A 183 -39.72 9.14 -12.37
CA GLU A 183 -39.92 8.66 -13.74
C GLU A 183 -39.05 9.37 -14.81
N LYS A 184 -38.05 10.15 -14.39
CA LYS A 184 -37.08 10.82 -15.27
C LYS A 184 -35.95 9.87 -15.67
N ILE A 185 -36.32 8.74 -16.28
CA ILE A 185 -35.42 7.59 -16.50
C ILE A 185 -34.16 7.94 -17.31
N LYS A 186 -34.28 8.80 -18.33
CA LYS A 186 -33.12 9.24 -19.13
C LYS A 186 -32.13 10.07 -18.32
N GLN A 187 -32.62 10.92 -17.43
CA GLN A 187 -31.78 11.73 -16.55
C GLN A 187 -31.12 10.85 -15.48
N ALA A 188 -31.89 9.93 -14.88
CA ALA A 188 -31.36 8.94 -13.95
C ALA A 188 -30.21 8.11 -14.57
N LEU A 189 -30.39 7.65 -15.82
CA LEU A 189 -29.36 6.93 -16.57
C LEU A 189 -28.08 7.76 -16.72
N ALA A 190 -28.20 9.04 -17.11
CA ALA A 190 -27.05 9.92 -17.26
C ALA A 190 -26.27 10.10 -15.95
N ILE A 191 -26.98 10.28 -14.83
CA ILE A 191 -26.36 10.40 -13.50
C ILE A 191 -25.65 9.11 -13.09
N TRP A 192 -26.25 7.94 -13.29
CA TRP A 192 -25.58 6.67 -12.99
C TRP A 192 -24.41 6.38 -13.92
N GLN A 193 -24.43 6.87 -15.16
CA GLN A 193 -23.26 6.79 -16.04
C GLN A 193 -22.09 7.64 -15.51
N GLN A 194 -22.36 8.81 -14.92
CA GLN A 194 -21.33 9.60 -14.23
C GLN A 194 -20.81 8.87 -13.00
N ALA A 195 -21.69 8.24 -12.21
CA ALA A 195 -21.30 7.40 -11.08
C ALA A 195 -20.37 6.25 -11.50
N ALA A 196 -20.63 5.62 -12.65
CA ALA A 196 -19.81 4.55 -13.19
C ALA A 196 -18.41 5.00 -13.64
N LEU A 197 -18.19 6.30 -13.88
CA LEU A 197 -16.85 6.83 -14.14
C LEU A 197 -15.99 6.91 -12.87
N LEU A 198 -16.63 7.00 -11.69
CA LEU A 198 -15.94 7.06 -10.40
C LEU A 198 -15.56 5.68 -9.89
N ASP A 199 -16.40 4.67 -10.12
CA ASP A 199 -16.11 3.28 -9.78
C ASP A 199 -16.64 2.35 -10.89
N PRO A 200 -15.82 2.08 -11.92
CA PRO A 200 -16.21 1.24 -13.05
C PRO A 200 -16.55 -0.19 -12.66
N GLU A 201 -16.08 -0.69 -11.51
CA GLU A 201 -16.33 -2.05 -11.04
C GLU A 201 -17.55 -2.18 -10.13
N ASN A 202 -18.25 -1.07 -9.86
CA ASN A 202 -19.42 -1.07 -9.01
C ASN A 202 -20.61 -1.82 -9.65
N GLU A 203 -20.84 -3.07 -9.23
CA GLU A 203 -21.94 -3.88 -9.76
C GLU A 203 -23.33 -3.28 -9.48
N GLU A 204 -23.49 -2.55 -8.38
CA GLU A 204 -24.76 -1.90 -8.03
C GLU A 204 -25.13 -0.80 -9.04
N VAL A 205 -24.15 0.03 -9.43
CA VAL A 205 -24.31 1.06 -10.46
C VAL A 205 -24.53 0.41 -11.83
N LYS A 206 -23.76 -0.62 -12.19
CA LYS A 206 -23.96 -1.38 -13.44
C LYS A 206 -25.36 -1.96 -13.54
N GLN A 207 -25.92 -2.48 -12.45
CA GLN A 207 -27.29 -2.99 -12.41
C GLN A 207 -28.34 -1.90 -12.63
N ARG A 208 -28.19 -0.74 -11.99
CA ARG A 208 -29.10 0.41 -12.19
C ARG A 208 -29.11 0.88 -13.65
N ILE A 209 -27.93 1.03 -14.25
CA ILE A 209 -27.77 1.36 -15.68
C ILE A 209 -28.49 0.34 -16.56
N ARG A 210 -28.29 -0.96 -16.32
CA ARG A 210 -28.95 -2.04 -17.07
C ARG A 210 -30.48 -1.94 -16.97
N ARG A 211 -31.02 -1.68 -15.77
CA ARG A 211 -32.47 -1.52 -15.56
C ARG A 211 -33.02 -0.30 -16.30
N ALA A 212 -32.40 0.88 -16.16
CA ALA A 212 -32.84 2.08 -16.88
C ALA A 212 -32.83 1.90 -18.40
N LYS A 213 -31.78 1.26 -18.97
CA LYS A 213 -31.72 0.97 -20.40
C LYS A 213 -32.90 0.09 -20.86
N LYS A 214 -33.25 -0.96 -20.11
CA LYS A 214 -34.42 -1.81 -20.42
C LYS A 214 -35.72 -1.01 -20.42
N VAL A 215 -35.92 -0.15 -19.42
CA VAL A 215 -37.12 0.70 -19.33
C VAL A 215 -37.20 1.66 -20.50
N ILE A 216 -36.10 2.32 -20.86
CA ILE A 216 -36.04 3.24 -22.01
C ILE A 216 -36.39 2.51 -23.31
N ASN A 217 -35.80 1.34 -23.55
CA ASN A 217 -36.09 0.55 -24.75
C ASN A 217 -37.57 0.18 -24.81
N LYS A 218 -38.16 -0.23 -23.67
CA LYS A 218 -39.59 -0.58 -23.63
C LYS A 218 -40.49 0.62 -23.93
N LEU A 219 -40.16 1.79 -23.39
CA LEU A 219 -40.89 3.04 -23.67
C LEU A 219 -40.78 3.45 -25.14
N GLN A 220 -39.63 3.21 -25.79
CA GLN A 220 -39.45 3.46 -27.21
C GLN A 220 -40.28 2.52 -28.08
N GLU A 221 -40.29 1.22 -27.78
CA GLU A 221 -41.11 0.23 -28.49
C GLU A 221 -42.61 0.55 -28.42
N LEU A 222 -43.08 1.01 -27.26
CA LEU A 222 -44.47 1.40 -27.07
C LEU A 222 -44.81 2.64 -27.89
N ARG A 223 -43.90 3.62 -27.97
CA ARG A 223 -44.06 4.84 -28.79
C ARG A 223 -43.96 4.59 -30.29
N SER A 224 -43.31 3.52 -30.74
CA SER A 224 -43.23 3.17 -32.17
C SER A 224 -44.41 2.31 -32.66
N LYS A 225 -45.25 1.81 -31.74
CA LYS A 225 -46.38 0.91 -32.03
C LYS A 225 -47.76 1.56 -31.84
N GLY A 226 -47.81 2.75 -31.23
CA GLY A 226 -49.02 3.58 -31.13
C GLY A 226 -48.87 4.81 -32.01
#